data_AF-F3FBF8-F1
#
_entry.id   AF-F3FBF8-F1
#
_cell.length_a   1.000
_cell.length_b   1.000
_cell.length_c   1.000
_cell.angle_alpha   90.00
_cell.angle_beta   90.00
_cell.angle_gamma   90.00
#
_symmetry.space_group_name_H-M   'P 1'
#
loop_
_entity.id
_entity.type
_entity.pdbx_description
1 polymer ?
#
loop_
_entity_poly.entity_id
_entity_poly.type
_entity_poly.pdbx_seq_one_letter_code
_entity_poly.pdbx_strand_id
1 'polypeptide(L)'
;MESREISSVTRWGIVGVLGTVLLTFSGHWWGKAVAHEKTELADYKNQVMAQNTEQQATQKRTYSLEIRGVGIGIYHDHQSEIWEFIKKKNSNFVSIYSRDPKDYEASIDSREISRDIKTRVAFQHSAGASVAYWPIPTFAVAPPKQPSDTGAADSILTGRNAATLGVTLFLWQDADNTTHAQKMIEHLFQFFDDNPKPPQALIVSEDGDVTRDGLRVAGTPGLQSVQVVPTIFESMTGLLVSRSDRVDSYIRPYSIQEPEDNQNKNTDL
;
A
#
# COMPACT_ATOMS: atom_id res chain seq x y z
N MET A 1 31.82 81.13 43.37
CA MET A 1 31.16 80.25 42.38
C MET A 1 29.80 80.85 42.09
N GLU A 2 29.71 81.73 41.09
CA GLU A 2 28.45 82.31 40.63
C GLU A 2 27.88 81.43 39.52
N SER A 3 26.70 80.86 39.78
CA SER A 3 25.90 80.16 38.79
C SER A 3 25.27 81.19 37.85
N ARG A 4 25.74 81.25 36.60
CA ARG A 4 25.05 82.00 35.53
C ARG A 4 23.64 81.43 35.36
N GLU A 5 22.61 82.21 35.69
CA GLU A 5 21.22 81.86 35.41
C GLU A 5 20.98 81.86 33.90
N ILE A 6 20.64 80.69 33.37
CA ILE A 6 20.25 80.49 31.98
C ILE A 6 18.80 80.98 31.84
N SER A 7 18.55 81.92 30.91
CA SER A 7 17.22 82.48 30.69
C SER A 7 16.19 81.39 30.34
N SER A 8 14.94 81.58 30.79
CA SER A 8 13.83 80.63 30.61
C SER A 8 13.70 80.14 29.15
N VAL A 9 13.82 81.05 28.18
CA VAL A 9 13.72 80.75 26.75
C VAL A 9 14.81 79.77 26.29
N THR A 10 16.04 79.92 26.78
CA THR A 10 17.17 79.03 26.46
C THR A 10 16.99 77.65 27.09
N ARG A 11 16.38 77.55 28.28
CA ARG A 11 16.02 76.27 28.91
C ARG A 11 14.97 75.51 28.10
N TRP A 12 13.91 76.18 27.64
CA TRP A 12 12.88 75.56 26.81
C TRP A 12 13.40 75.12 25.43
N GLY A 13 14.34 75.87 24.83
CA GLY A 13 15.00 75.48 23.59
C GLY A 13 15.86 74.20 23.74
N ILE A 14 16.64 74.10 24.82
CA ILE A 14 17.46 72.90 25.11
C ILE A 14 16.58 71.67 25.37
N VAL A 15 15.48 71.82 26.12
CA VAL A 15 14.51 70.75 26.36
C VAL A 15 13.84 70.29 25.06
N GLY A 16 13.49 71.23 24.17
CA GLY A 16 12.90 70.90 22.86
C GLY A 16 13.83 70.07 21.98
N VAL A 17 15.11 70.44 21.90
CA VAL A 17 16.13 69.71 21.10
C VAL A 17 16.45 68.35 21.71
N LEU A 18 16.63 68.26 23.03
CA LEU A 18 16.89 66.98 23.70
C LEU A 18 15.68 66.02 23.58
N GLY A 19 14.46 66.55 23.68
CA GLY A 19 13.23 65.77 23.51
C GLY A 19 13.07 65.21 22.10
N THR A 20 13.39 65.99 21.06
CA THR A 20 13.33 65.52 19.67
C THR A 20 14.40 64.47 19.36
N VAL A 21 15.62 64.63 19.89
CA VAL A 21 16.70 63.63 19.74
C VAL A 21 16.34 62.32 20.45
N LEU A 22 15.79 62.39 21.66
CA LEU A 22 15.34 61.19 22.38
C LEU A 22 14.23 60.46 21.64
N LEU A 23 13.19 61.16 21.16
CA LEU A 23 12.08 60.55 20.44
C LEU A 23 12.53 59.89 19.12
N THR A 24 13.42 60.55 18.37
CA THR A 24 13.94 59.98 17.12
C THR A 24 14.80 58.74 17.36
N PHE A 25 15.64 58.76 18.39
CA PHE A 25 16.49 57.62 18.75
C PHE A 25 15.66 56.43 19.29
N SER A 26 14.67 56.71 20.14
CA SER A 26 13.73 55.69 20.65
C SER A 26 12.89 55.06 19.53
N GLY A 27 12.39 55.87 18.59
CA GLY A 27 11.67 55.36 17.43
C GLY A 27 12.54 54.50 16.51
N HIS A 28 13.81 54.88 16.31
CA HIS A 28 14.76 54.10 15.52
C HIS A 28 15.07 52.74 16.15
N TRP A 29 15.30 52.72 17.48
CA TRP A 29 15.56 51.48 18.21
C TRP A 29 14.35 50.55 18.25
N TRP A 30 13.16 51.09 18.52
CA TRP A 30 11.92 50.32 18.53
C TRP A 30 11.62 49.74 17.14
N GLY A 31 11.77 50.54 16.08
CA GLY A 31 11.59 50.09 14.71
C GLY A 31 12.55 48.96 14.33
N LYS A 32 13.81 49.03 14.77
CA LYS A 32 14.80 47.96 14.55
C LYS A 32 14.47 46.68 15.34
N ALA A 33 14.02 46.80 16.58
CA ALA A 33 13.64 45.64 17.39
C ALA A 33 12.45 44.88 16.77
N VAL A 34 11.41 45.60 16.34
CA VAL A 34 10.25 45.01 15.67
C VAL A 34 10.62 44.40 14.31
N ALA A 35 11.52 45.05 13.56
CA ALA A 35 12.01 44.48 12.30
C ALA A 35 12.80 43.19 12.53
N HIS A 36 13.65 43.15 13.56
CA HIS A 36 14.45 41.98 13.94
C HIS A 36 13.57 40.79 14.34
N GLU A 37 12.54 41.02 15.16
CA GLU A 37 11.61 39.99 15.60
C GLU A 37 10.80 39.41 14.42
N LYS A 38 10.41 40.26 13.46
CA LYS A 38 9.76 39.81 12.23
C LYS A 38 10.67 38.97 11.33
N THR A 39 11.95 39.33 11.22
CA THR A 39 12.94 38.53 10.49
C THR A 39 13.20 37.19 11.18
N GLU A 40 13.39 37.16 12.50
CA GLU A 40 13.54 35.90 13.25
C GLU A 40 12.31 35.00 13.12
N LEU A 41 11.10 35.55 13.19
CA LEU A 41 9.87 34.78 13.00
C LEU A 41 9.77 34.22 11.58
N ALA A 42 10.17 35.00 10.57
CA ALA A 42 10.20 34.55 9.18
C ALA A 42 11.24 33.45 8.97
N ASP A 43 12.45 33.63 9.52
CA ASP A 43 13.54 32.66 9.45
C ASP A 43 13.16 31.36 10.18
N TYR A 44 12.56 31.45 11.36
CA TYR A 44 12.04 30.30 12.09
C TYR A 44 10.97 29.56 11.29
N LYS A 45 10.00 30.26 10.70
CA LYS A 45 8.97 29.63 9.85
C LYS A 45 9.58 28.95 8.63
N ASN A 46 10.56 29.60 7.99
CA ASN A 46 11.27 29.02 6.85
C ASN A 46 12.05 27.77 7.26
N GLN A 47 12.69 27.79 8.43
CA GLN A 47 13.45 26.66 8.95
C GLN A 47 12.55 25.47 9.31
N VAL A 48 11.39 25.72 9.93
CA VAL A 48 10.38 24.69 10.20
C VAL A 48 9.79 24.12 8.91
N MET A 49 9.49 24.97 7.93
CA MET A 49 9.03 24.50 6.61
C MET A 49 10.10 23.66 5.91
N ALA A 50 11.36 24.08 5.94
CA ALA A 50 12.48 23.34 5.37
C ALA A 50 12.68 21.98 6.07
N GLN A 51 12.66 21.95 7.41
CA GLN A 51 12.74 20.70 8.19
C GLN A 51 11.57 19.76 7.90
N ASN A 52 10.34 20.28 7.82
CA ASN A 52 9.16 19.49 7.45
C ASN A 52 9.29 18.94 6.01
N THR A 53 9.82 19.74 5.08
CA THR A 53 10.05 19.32 3.69
C THR A 53 11.13 18.25 3.62
N GLU A 54 12.23 18.39 4.37
CA GLU A 54 13.29 17.39 4.48
C GLU A 54 12.81 16.11 5.15
N GLN A 55 12.02 16.20 6.24
CA GLN A 55 11.41 15.04 6.87
C GLN A 55 10.43 14.33 5.94
N GLN A 56 9.60 15.06 5.20
CA GLN A 56 8.71 14.48 4.20
C GLN A 56 9.48 13.86 3.03
N ALA A 57 10.57 14.47 2.59
CA ALA A 57 11.45 13.92 1.56
C ALA A 57 12.19 12.67 2.05
N THR A 58 12.57 12.63 3.33
CA THR A 58 13.23 11.48 3.96
C THR A 58 12.25 10.34 4.19
N GLN A 59 11.02 10.62 4.65
CA GLN A 59 9.94 9.62 4.70
C GLN A 59 9.60 9.09 3.30
N LYS A 60 9.56 9.95 2.28
CA LYS A 60 9.41 9.52 0.89
C LYS A 60 10.54 8.60 0.43
N ARG A 61 11.77 8.82 0.90
CA ARG A 61 12.95 8.01 0.53
C ARG A 61 13.09 6.69 1.28
N THR A 62 12.44 6.55 2.44
CA THR A 62 12.63 5.39 3.31
C THR A 62 11.31 5.02 3.98
N TYR A 63 10.43 4.34 3.25
CA TYR A 63 9.30 3.63 3.85
C TYR A 63 9.45 2.13 3.60
N SER A 64 8.95 1.33 4.54
CA SER A 64 8.83 -0.11 4.39
C SER A 64 7.37 -0.47 4.12
N LEU A 65 7.15 -1.39 3.19
CA LEU A 65 5.86 -2.03 3.04
C LEU A 65 5.77 -3.21 4.00
N GLU A 66 4.86 -3.12 4.97
CA GLU A 66 4.57 -4.21 5.89
C GLU A 66 3.53 -5.14 5.28
N ILE A 67 3.81 -6.44 5.32
CA ILE A 67 2.85 -7.47 4.93
C ILE A 67 1.78 -7.58 6.02
N ARG A 68 0.53 -7.27 5.68
CA ARG A 68 -0.64 -7.33 6.56
C ARG A 68 -1.45 -8.60 6.40
N GLY A 69 -1.42 -9.18 5.21
CA GLY A 69 -2.12 -10.42 4.89
C GLY A 69 -1.35 -11.21 3.86
N VAL A 70 -1.34 -12.52 4.05
CA VAL A 70 -0.67 -13.48 3.16
C VAL A 70 -1.66 -14.59 2.91
N GLY A 71 -2.01 -14.80 1.64
CA GLY A 71 -2.72 -15.98 1.19
C GLY A 71 -1.87 -16.78 0.23
N ILE A 72 -1.81 -18.08 0.43
CA ILE A 72 -1.03 -19.02 -0.39
C ILE A 72 -1.88 -20.26 -0.60
N GLY A 73 -2.13 -20.62 -1.86
CA GLY A 73 -2.73 -21.88 -2.27
C GLY A 73 -1.77 -22.61 -3.20
N ILE A 74 -1.03 -23.61 -2.68
CA ILE A 74 0.00 -24.38 -3.41
C ILE A 74 -0.18 -25.89 -3.20
N TYR A 75 -1.32 -26.35 -2.71
CA TYR A 75 -1.55 -27.79 -2.50
C TYR A 75 -3.03 -28.13 -2.54
N HIS A 76 -3.41 -29.39 -2.26
CA HIS A 76 -4.79 -29.84 -2.36
C HIS A 76 -5.77 -28.98 -1.54
N ASP A 77 -5.34 -28.44 -0.39
CA ASP A 77 -6.19 -27.68 0.51
C ASP A 77 -5.42 -26.62 1.34
N HIS A 78 -6.19 -25.67 1.89
CA HIS A 78 -5.94 -24.55 2.81
C HIS A 78 -4.53 -24.25 3.36
N GLN A 79 -4.30 -22.96 3.66
CA GLN A 79 -3.01 -22.40 4.11
C GLN A 79 -2.37 -23.11 5.33
N SER A 80 -3.17 -23.67 6.24
CA SER A 80 -2.71 -24.37 7.45
C SER A 80 -1.91 -25.64 7.15
N GLU A 81 -2.28 -26.37 6.11
CA GLU A 81 -1.71 -27.67 5.79
C GLU A 81 -0.27 -27.55 5.31
N ILE A 82 0.06 -26.45 4.64
CA ILE A 82 1.43 -26.15 4.20
C ILE A 82 2.39 -26.19 5.38
N TRP A 83 2.01 -25.62 6.53
CA TRP A 83 2.84 -25.63 7.72
C TRP A 83 3.00 -27.02 8.33
N GLU A 84 1.96 -27.85 8.26
CA GLU A 84 2.06 -29.24 8.67
C GLU A 84 2.98 -30.03 7.75
N PHE A 85 2.91 -29.82 6.43
CA PHE A 85 3.82 -30.43 5.47
C PHE A 85 5.28 -30.00 5.69
N ILE A 86 5.53 -28.71 5.88
CA ILE A 86 6.88 -28.20 6.17
C ILE A 86 7.42 -28.84 7.45
N LYS A 87 6.62 -28.86 8.53
CA LYS A 87 7.00 -29.49 9.81
C LYS A 87 7.23 -31.00 9.67
N LYS A 88 6.39 -31.71 8.92
CA LYS A 88 6.46 -33.17 8.72
C LYS A 88 7.65 -33.57 7.84
N LYS A 89 7.91 -32.83 6.77
CA LYS A 89 9.05 -33.08 5.87
C LYS A 89 10.38 -32.71 6.52
N ASN A 90 10.40 -31.62 7.30
CA ASN A 90 11.55 -31.12 8.06
C ASN A 90 12.87 -31.15 7.26
N SER A 91 12.81 -30.74 6.00
CA SER A 91 13.95 -30.78 5.08
C SER A 91 13.80 -29.70 4.01
N ASN A 92 14.85 -28.89 3.86
CA ASN A 92 14.92 -27.84 2.85
C ASN A 92 15.19 -28.38 1.43
N PHE A 93 15.48 -29.68 1.30
CA PHE A 93 15.86 -30.32 0.04
C PHE A 93 14.74 -31.18 -0.57
N VAL A 94 13.58 -31.24 0.08
CA VAL A 94 12.46 -32.10 -0.32
C VAL A 94 11.27 -31.23 -0.71
N SER A 95 10.70 -31.51 -1.89
CA SER A 95 9.47 -30.87 -2.33
C SER A 95 8.29 -31.28 -1.44
N ILE A 96 7.36 -30.36 -1.21
CA ILE A 96 6.05 -30.68 -0.63
C ILE A 96 5.20 -31.52 -1.59
N TYR A 97 5.43 -31.38 -2.90
CA TYR A 97 4.74 -32.13 -3.94
C TYR A 97 5.32 -33.52 -4.14
N SER A 98 4.45 -34.49 -4.41
CA SER A 98 4.85 -35.85 -4.77
C SER A 98 5.52 -35.90 -6.14
N ARG A 99 6.24 -37.00 -6.38
CA ARG A 99 6.81 -37.35 -7.69
C ARG A 99 6.15 -38.59 -8.29
N ASP A 100 5.21 -39.22 -7.57
CA ASP A 100 4.42 -40.33 -8.11
C ASP A 100 3.20 -39.77 -8.85
N PRO A 101 3.04 -40.05 -10.16
CA PRO A 101 1.85 -39.65 -10.91
C PRO A 101 0.53 -40.11 -10.28
N LYS A 102 0.52 -41.23 -9.53
CA LYS A 102 -0.67 -41.78 -8.90
C LYS A 102 -1.23 -40.91 -7.77
N ASP A 103 -0.41 -40.02 -7.22
CA ASP A 103 -0.82 -39.07 -6.18
C ASP A 103 -1.56 -37.86 -6.76
N TYR A 104 -1.77 -37.82 -8.08
CA TYR A 104 -2.46 -36.75 -8.78
C TYR A 104 -3.76 -37.25 -9.42
N GLU A 105 -4.79 -36.41 -9.32
CA GLU A 105 -6.08 -36.66 -9.94
C GLU A 105 -6.00 -36.60 -11.46
N ALA A 106 -6.56 -37.61 -12.13
CA ALA A 106 -6.60 -37.66 -13.59
C ALA A 106 -7.60 -36.66 -14.19
N SER A 107 -8.66 -36.35 -13.44
CA SER A 107 -9.78 -35.55 -13.93
C SER A 107 -9.38 -34.07 -14.07
N ILE A 108 -9.65 -33.46 -15.23
CA ILE A 108 -9.47 -32.02 -15.43
C ILE A 108 -10.39 -31.24 -14.48
N ASP A 109 -11.66 -31.64 -14.34
CA ASP A 109 -12.62 -31.00 -13.44
C ASP A 109 -12.11 -30.95 -12.00
N SER A 110 -11.50 -32.04 -11.52
CA SER A 110 -10.93 -32.09 -10.16
C SER A 110 -9.79 -31.08 -9.99
N ARG A 111 -8.97 -30.91 -11.04
CA ARG A 111 -7.84 -29.98 -11.04
C ARG A 111 -8.30 -28.52 -11.14
N GLU A 112 -9.35 -28.25 -11.91
CA GLU A 112 -10.03 -26.95 -11.96
C GLU A 112 -10.64 -26.59 -10.60
N ILE A 113 -11.33 -27.53 -9.95
CA ILE A 113 -11.84 -27.34 -8.58
C ILE A 113 -10.70 -27.00 -7.62
N SER A 114 -9.56 -27.71 -7.73
CA SER A 114 -8.38 -27.41 -6.90
C SER A 114 -7.82 -26.00 -7.16
N ARG A 115 -7.74 -25.56 -8.42
CA ARG A 115 -7.37 -24.18 -8.78
C ARG A 115 -8.32 -23.18 -8.11
N ASP A 116 -9.63 -23.39 -8.22
CA ASP A 116 -10.64 -22.47 -7.70
C ASP A 116 -10.59 -22.36 -6.17
N ILE A 117 -10.33 -23.47 -5.48
CA ILE A 117 -10.07 -23.49 -4.03
C ILE A 117 -8.84 -22.65 -3.69
N LYS A 118 -7.73 -22.81 -4.43
CA LYS A 118 -6.50 -22.02 -4.21
C LYS A 118 -6.75 -20.53 -4.43
N THR A 119 -7.52 -20.17 -5.45
CA THR A 119 -7.94 -18.80 -5.72
C THR A 119 -8.74 -18.21 -4.57
N ARG A 120 -9.74 -18.95 -4.06
CA ARG A 120 -10.48 -18.57 -2.86
C ARG A 120 -9.57 -18.36 -1.66
N VAL A 121 -8.75 -19.36 -1.32
CA VAL A 121 -7.87 -19.35 -0.14
C VAL A 121 -6.89 -18.19 -0.18
N ALA A 122 -6.27 -17.93 -1.33
CA ALA A 122 -5.33 -16.83 -1.49
C ALA A 122 -5.97 -15.48 -1.20
N PHE A 123 -7.14 -15.19 -1.78
CA PHE A 123 -7.83 -13.93 -1.53
C PHE A 123 -8.40 -13.81 -0.12
N GLN A 124 -8.97 -14.90 0.42
CA GLN A 124 -9.52 -14.90 1.79
C GLN A 124 -8.46 -14.56 2.83
N HIS A 125 -7.27 -15.16 2.74
CA HIS A 125 -6.22 -14.94 3.72
C HIS A 125 -5.35 -13.72 3.44
N SER A 126 -5.28 -13.23 2.20
CA SER A 126 -4.57 -11.99 1.91
C SER A 126 -5.39 -10.75 2.27
N ALA A 127 -6.68 -10.73 1.95
CA ALA A 127 -7.49 -9.52 2.00
C ALA A 127 -8.78 -9.66 2.84
N GLY A 128 -9.09 -10.83 3.38
CA GLY A 128 -10.33 -11.04 4.15
C GLY A 128 -10.46 -10.19 5.43
N ALA A 129 -9.35 -9.73 5.99
CA ALA A 129 -9.33 -8.81 7.12
C ALA A 129 -9.29 -7.31 6.71
N SER A 130 -9.45 -7.01 5.41
CA SER A 130 -9.52 -5.63 4.95
C SER A 130 -10.77 -4.92 5.46
N VAL A 131 -10.65 -3.60 5.67
CA VAL A 131 -11.79 -2.76 6.05
C VAL A 131 -12.78 -2.69 4.88
N ALA A 132 -14.05 -2.99 5.17
CA ALA A 132 -15.14 -2.93 4.21
C ALA A 132 -15.24 -1.53 3.57
N TYR A 133 -15.56 -1.51 2.27
CA TYR A 133 -15.66 -0.29 1.45
C TYR A 133 -14.42 0.59 1.40
N TRP A 134 -13.27 0.12 1.89
CA TRP A 134 -12.02 0.82 1.72
C TRP A 134 -11.35 0.41 0.40
N PRO A 135 -11.01 1.35 -0.50
CA PRO A 135 -10.37 1.01 -1.75
C PRO A 135 -8.99 0.39 -1.58
N ILE A 136 -8.73 -0.70 -2.29
CA ILE A 136 -7.45 -1.41 -2.31
C ILE A 136 -6.92 -1.43 -3.74
N PRO A 137 -5.95 -0.56 -4.07
CA PRO A 137 -5.15 -0.68 -5.28
C PRO A 137 -4.63 -2.11 -5.45
N THR A 138 -4.94 -2.76 -6.56
CA THR A 138 -4.68 -4.19 -6.78
C THR A 138 -3.87 -4.42 -8.06
N PHE A 139 -2.81 -5.21 -7.92
CA PHE A 139 -1.86 -5.59 -8.94
C PHE A 139 -1.97 -7.09 -9.18
N ALA A 140 -1.96 -7.53 -10.43
CA ALA A 140 -2.13 -8.94 -10.76
C ALA A 140 -1.05 -9.47 -11.71
N VAL A 141 -0.58 -10.68 -11.44
CA VAL A 141 0.34 -11.41 -12.32
C VAL A 141 -0.26 -12.76 -12.67
N ALA A 142 -0.21 -13.12 -13.95
CA ALA A 142 -0.60 -14.44 -14.42
C ALA A 142 0.36 -14.90 -15.52
N PRO A 143 0.33 -16.18 -15.92
CA PRO A 143 1.17 -16.66 -17.01
C PRO A 143 0.85 -15.99 -18.35
N PRO A 144 1.74 -16.11 -19.35
CA PRO A 144 1.48 -15.61 -20.71
C PRO A 144 0.14 -16.09 -21.25
N LYS A 145 -0.57 -15.17 -21.94
CA LYS A 145 -1.89 -15.40 -22.50
C LYS A 145 -1.94 -15.19 -24.00
N GLN A 146 -3.00 -15.69 -24.63
CA GLN A 146 -3.35 -15.26 -25.98
C GLN A 146 -3.89 -13.81 -26.00
N PRO A 147 -3.71 -13.06 -27.11
CA PRO A 147 -4.04 -11.63 -27.15
C PRO A 147 -5.48 -11.27 -26.78
N SER A 148 -6.45 -12.11 -27.14
CA SER A 148 -7.89 -11.88 -26.90
C SER A 148 -8.36 -12.14 -25.47
N ASP A 149 -7.52 -12.73 -24.63
CA ASP A 149 -7.87 -13.11 -23.27
C ASP A 149 -7.73 -11.93 -22.30
N THR A 150 -8.53 -11.85 -21.23
CA THR A 150 -8.41 -10.81 -20.18
C THR A 150 -7.12 -10.98 -19.37
N GLY A 151 -6.69 -12.21 -19.12
CA GLY A 151 -5.44 -12.51 -18.42
C GLY A 151 -5.45 -12.22 -16.93
N ALA A 152 -4.32 -11.73 -16.44
CA ALA A 152 -4.08 -11.49 -15.02
C ALA A 152 -5.13 -10.57 -14.36
N ALA A 153 -5.69 -9.62 -15.12
CA ALA A 153 -6.71 -8.71 -14.61
C ALA A 153 -7.99 -9.47 -14.16
N ASP A 154 -8.31 -10.60 -14.79
CA ASP A 154 -9.49 -11.40 -14.45
C ASP A 154 -9.39 -12.00 -13.03
N SER A 155 -8.19 -12.40 -12.62
CA SER A 155 -7.93 -12.98 -11.29
C SER A 155 -8.39 -12.07 -10.15
N ILE A 156 -8.44 -10.75 -10.35
CA ILE A 156 -8.95 -9.79 -9.35
C ILE A 156 -10.44 -10.03 -9.06
N LEU A 157 -11.26 -10.09 -10.12
CA LEU A 157 -12.71 -10.28 -9.98
C LEU A 157 -13.03 -11.73 -9.57
N THR A 158 -12.37 -12.69 -10.22
CA THR A 158 -12.52 -14.12 -9.94
C THR A 158 -12.18 -14.41 -8.49
N GLY A 159 -11.04 -13.92 -8.00
CA GLY A 159 -10.63 -14.05 -6.61
C GLY A 159 -11.54 -13.35 -5.61
N ARG A 160 -11.99 -12.11 -5.90
CA ARG A 160 -12.96 -11.39 -5.07
C ARG A 160 -14.23 -12.21 -4.86
N ASN A 161 -14.77 -12.76 -5.94
CA ASN A 161 -16.01 -13.53 -5.91
C ASN A 161 -15.80 -14.87 -5.18
N ALA A 162 -14.73 -15.60 -5.51
CA ALA A 162 -14.39 -16.87 -4.89
C ALA A 162 -14.20 -16.76 -3.37
N ALA A 163 -13.61 -15.65 -2.92
CA ALA A 163 -13.36 -15.36 -1.50
C ALA A 163 -14.53 -14.68 -0.77
N THR A 164 -15.67 -14.47 -1.43
CA THR A 164 -16.85 -13.76 -0.88
C THR A 164 -16.55 -12.35 -0.39
N LEU A 165 -15.58 -11.66 -1.01
CA LEU A 165 -15.13 -10.32 -0.62
C LEU A 165 -15.98 -9.22 -1.29
N GLY A 166 -17.30 -9.36 -1.20
CA GLY A 166 -18.27 -8.49 -1.89
C GLY A 166 -18.19 -7.01 -1.49
N VAL A 167 -17.76 -6.72 -0.27
CA VAL A 167 -17.60 -5.35 0.26
C VAL A 167 -16.17 -4.83 0.17
N THR A 168 -15.21 -5.66 -0.23
CA THR A 168 -13.83 -5.23 -0.47
C THR A 168 -13.74 -4.60 -1.85
N LEU A 169 -13.27 -3.35 -1.90
CA LEU A 169 -13.19 -2.56 -3.12
C LEU A 169 -11.81 -2.69 -3.76
N PHE A 170 -11.56 -3.79 -4.46
CA PHE A 170 -10.36 -3.92 -5.27
C PHE A 170 -10.40 -2.98 -6.47
N LEU A 171 -9.39 -2.12 -6.58
CA LEU A 171 -9.20 -1.21 -7.70
C LEU A 171 -8.06 -1.70 -8.57
N TRP A 172 -8.36 -2.19 -9.78
CA TRP A 172 -7.31 -2.58 -10.73
C TRP A 172 -6.34 -1.42 -10.98
N GLN A 173 -5.06 -1.61 -10.67
CA GLN A 173 -3.99 -0.66 -10.96
C GLN A 173 -3.12 -1.10 -12.12
N ASP A 174 -2.68 -2.36 -12.08
CA ASP A 174 -1.83 -2.94 -13.10
C ASP A 174 -2.02 -4.46 -13.15
N ALA A 175 -1.81 -5.04 -14.33
CA ALA A 175 -1.88 -6.47 -14.53
C ALA A 175 -0.91 -6.87 -15.65
N ASP A 176 -0.13 -7.94 -15.43
CA ASP A 176 0.83 -8.42 -16.41
C ASP A 176 0.76 -9.94 -16.58
N ASN A 177 0.89 -10.38 -17.83
CA ASN A 177 0.89 -11.79 -18.22
C ASN A 177 2.31 -12.22 -18.59
N THR A 178 3.07 -12.68 -17.60
CA THR A 178 4.52 -12.85 -17.66
C THR A 178 4.96 -14.08 -16.87
N THR A 179 6.16 -14.57 -17.12
CA THR A 179 6.79 -15.65 -16.34
C THR A 179 7.53 -15.13 -15.10
N HIS A 180 7.55 -13.80 -14.89
CA HIS A 180 8.38 -13.14 -13.89
C HIS A 180 7.63 -12.02 -13.17
N ALA A 181 7.47 -12.12 -11.85
CA ALA A 181 6.74 -11.14 -11.03
C ALA A 181 7.58 -9.89 -10.67
N GLN A 182 8.89 -9.88 -10.92
CA GLN A 182 9.82 -8.84 -10.49
C GLN A 182 9.38 -7.45 -10.94
N LYS A 183 9.02 -7.31 -12.22
CA LYS A 183 8.56 -6.03 -12.78
C LYS A 183 7.27 -5.54 -12.12
N MET A 184 6.34 -6.43 -11.80
CA MET A 184 5.11 -6.06 -11.10
C MET A 184 5.38 -5.61 -9.66
N ILE A 185 6.35 -6.24 -8.98
CA ILE A 185 6.81 -5.81 -7.66
C ILE A 185 7.44 -4.41 -7.75
N GLU A 186 8.28 -4.15 -8.75
CA GLU A 186 8.85 -2.82 -9.00
C GLU A 186 7.75 -1.77 -9.23
N HIS A 187 6.74 -2.09 -10.04
CA HIS A 187 5.58 -1.23 -10.27
C HIS A 187 4.76 -0.98 -9.01
N LEU A 188 4.61 -1.97 -8.12
CA LEU A 188 3.95 -1.81 -6.82
C LEU A 188 4.68 -0.79 -5.93
N PHE A 189 6.02 -0.85 -5.86
CA PHE A 189 6.79 0.15 -5.12
C PHE A 189 6.72 1.53 -5.79
N GLN A 190 6.87 1.59 -7.11
CA GLN A 190 6.73 2.83 -7.87
C GLN A 190 5.36 3.49 -7.64
N PHE A 191 4.29 2.70 -7.55
CA PHE A 191 2.96 3.19 -7.24
C PHE A 191 2.92 3.93 -5.89
N PHE A 192 3.56 3.41 -4.84
CA PHE A 192 3.59 4.07 -3.53
C PHE A 192 4.52 5.30 -3.49
N ASP A 193 5.55 5.32 -4.33
CA ASP A 193 6.44 6.48 -4.52
C ASP A 193 5.69 7.64 -5.18
N ASP A 194 4.95 7.34 -6.24
CA ASP A 194 4.15 8.32 -7.00
C ASP A 194 2.88 8.73 -6.24
N ASN A 195 2.35 7.83 -5.41
CA ASN A 195 1.13 8.04 -4.65
C ASN A 195 1.41 7.98 -3.13
N PRO A 196 1.64 9.13 -2.46
CA PRO A 196 1.98 9.15 -1.03
C PRO A 196 0.76 8.95 -0.09
N LYS A 197 -0.45 8.86 -0.62
CA LYS A 197 -1.70 8.76 0.17
C LYS A 197 -2.20 7.33 0.39
N PRO A 198 -2.22 6.43 -0.61
CA PRO A 198 -2.75 5.07 -0.43
C PRO A 198 -2.11 4.36 0.78
N PRO A 199 -2.91 3.84 1.72
CA PRO A 199 -2.37 3.19 2.91
C PRO A 199 -1.95 1.74 2.67
N GLN A 200 -2.55 1.07 1.68
CA GLN A 200 -2.33 -0.33 1.39
C GLN A 200 -2.53 -0.63 -0.09
N ALA A 201 -2.03 -1.77 -0.53
CA ALA A 201 -2.23 -2.32 -1.86
C ALA A 201 -2.19 -3.85 -1.78
N LEU A 202 -2.85 -4.52 -2.72
CA LEU A 202 -2.84 -5.97 -2.86
C LEU A 202 -2.06 -6.32 -4.13
N ILE A 203 -1.15 -7.28 -4.04
CA ILE A 203 -0.57 -7.95 -5.21
C ILE A 203 -1.00 -9.41 -5.19
N VAL A 204 -1.49 -9.91 -6.32
CA VAL A 204 -1.88 -11.31 -6.50
C VAL A 204 -1.11 -11.92 -7.66
N SER A 205 -0.86 -13.23 -7.58
CA SER A 205 -0.23 -13.99 -8.64
C SER A 205 -0.83 -15.38 -8.73
N GLU A 206 -1.27 -15.75 -9.93
CA GLU A 206 -1.77 -17.07 -10.28
C GLU A 206 -0.85 -17.73 -11.29
N ASP A 207 -0.47 -18.99 -11.09
CA ASP A 207 0.26 -19.75 -12.10
C ASP A 207 0.14 -21.26 -11.86
N GLY A 208 0.04 -22.01 -12.94
CA GLY A 208 -0.25 -23.42 -12.90
C GLY A 208 -0.51 -24.01 -14.27
N ASP A 209 -0.50 -25.33 -14.38
CA ASP A 209 -0.81 -25.98 -15.64
C ASP A 209 -2.29 -25.91 -16.02
N VAL A 210 -3.22 -25.81 -15.06
CA VAL A 210 -4.65 -25.58 -15.35
C VAL A 210 -4.86 -24.13 -15.77
N THR A 211 -4.29 -23.17 -15.04
CA THR A 211 -4.38 -21.75 -15.42
C THR A 211 -3.74 -21.47 -16.78
N ARG A 212 -2.58 -22.08 -17.07
CA ARG A 212 -1.94 -21.99 -18.39
C ARG A 212 -2.74 -22.66 -19.49
N ASP A 213 -3.44 -23.76 -19.19
CA ASP A 213 -4.35 -24.38 -20.15
C ASP A 213 -5.51 -23.46 -20.52
N GLY A 214 -6.08 -22.74 -19.54
CA GLY A 214 -7.12 -21.73 -19.78
C GLY A 214 -6.66 -20.57 -20.66
N LEU A 215 -5.41 -20.12 -20.48
CA LEU A 215 -4.83 -18.99 -21.22
C LEU A 215 -4.15 -19.36 -22.55
N ARG A 216 -4.16 -20.64 -22.93
CA ARG A 216 -3.49 -21.15 -24.13
C ARG A 216 -4.05 -20.54 -25.41
N VAL A 217 -3.27 -20.62 -26.48
CA VAL A 217 -3.72 -20.23 -27.81
C VAL A 217 -4.87 -21.15 -28.27
N ALA A 218 -5.97 -20.55 -28.72
CA ALA A 218 -7.10 -21.31 -29.26
C ALA A 218 -6.66 -22.28 -30.37
N GLY A 219 -7.11 -23.53 -30.28
CA GLY A 219 -6.80 -24.59 -31.23
C GLY A 219 -5.51 -25.39 -30.96
N THR A 220 -4.72 -25.04 -29.94
CA THR A 220 -3.63 -25.93 -29.47
C THR A 220 -4.18 -27.09 -28.64
N PRO A 221 -3.45 -28.22 -28.53
CA PRO A 221 -3.80 -29.26 -27.57
C PRO A 221 -3.90 -28.68 -26.16
N GLY A 222 -4.97 -29.05 -25.45
CA GLY A 222 -5.17 -28.69 -24.06
C GLY A 222 -4.67 -29.77 -23.11
N LEU A 223 -4.87 -29.52 -21.82
CA LEU A 223 -4.61 -30.46 -20.74
C LEU A 223 -5.37 -31.77 -20.97
N GLN A 224 -4.74 -32.90 -20.67
CA GLN A 224 -5.31 -34.23 -20.88
C GLN A 224 -5.76 -34.82 -19.55
N SER A 225 -6.86 -35.58 -19.57
CA SER A 225 -7.38 -36.28 -18.39
C SER A 225 -6.55 -37.54 -18.06
N VAL A 226 -5.34 -37.34 -17.52
CA VAL A 226 -4.38 -38.40 -17.19
C VAL A 226 -3.69 -38.15 -15.86
N GLN A 227 -3.33 -39.22 -15.15
CA GLN A 227 -2.52 -39.12 -13.94
C GLN A 227 -1.07 -38.83 -14.32
N VAL A 228 -0.64 -37.59 -14.11
CA VAL A 228 0.72 -37.11 -14.38
C VAL A 228 1.16 -36.16 -13.29
N VAL A 229 2.46 -36.13 -13.00
CA VAL A 229 3.02 -35.06 -12.17
C VAL A 229 2.98 -33.76 -12.97
N PRO A 230 2.33 -32.69 -12.46
CA PRO A 230 2.33 -31.37 -13.09
C PRO A 230 3.75 -30.89 -13.41
N THR A 231 3.93 -30.33 -14.61
CA THR A 231 5.20 -29.66 -14.94
C THR A 231 5.28 -28.31 -14.22
N ILE A 232 4.14 -27.64 -14.07
CA ILE A 232 3.97 -26.40 -13.32
C ILE A 232 2.83 -26.65 -12.36
N PHE A 233 3.12 -26.64 -11.07
CA PHE A 233 2.12 -26.89 -10.04
C PHE A 233 1.18 -25.71 -9.93
N GLU A 234 -0.12 -26.01 -9.92
CA GLU A 234 -1.16 -25.01 -9.76
C GLU A 234 -1.04 -24.27 -8.43
N SER A 235 -0.93 -22.95 -8.50
CA SER A 235 -0.62 -22.09 -7.39
C SER A 235 -1.26 -20.71 -7.49
N MET A 236 -1.69 -20.18 -6.34
CA MET A 236 -2.17 -18.82 -6.21
C MET A 236 -1.60 -18.17 -4.95
N THR A 237 -1.25 -16.89 -5.04
CA THR A 237 -0.87 -16.10 -3.86
C THR A 237 -1.47 -14.70 -3.90
N GLY A 238 -1.72 -14.16 -2.71
CA GLY A 238 -2.06 -12.76 -2.50
C GLY A 238 -1.26 -12.20 -1.33
N LEU A 239 -0.75 -10.99 -1.50
CA LEU A 239 -0.04 -10.23 -0.46
C LEU A 239 -0.68 -8.85 -0.31
N LEU A 240 -1.34 -8.63 0.83
CA LEU A 240 -1.77 -7.31 1.23
C LEU A 240 -0.61 -6.62 1.94
N VAL A 241 -0.12 -5.54 1.34
CA VAL A 241 0.98 -4.74 1.89
C VAL A 241 0.50 -3.36 2.27
N SER A 242 1.13 -2.75 3.27
CA SER A 242 0.71 -1.45 3.78
C SER A 242 1.85 -0.58 4.27
N ARG A 243 1.60 0.73 4.30
CA ARG A 243 2.36 1.72 5.05
C ARG A 243 1.67 1.95 6.39
N SER A 244 2.30 1.52 7.48
CA SER A 244 1.73 1.51 8.83
C SER A 244 1.26 2.88 9.29
N ASP A 245 2.09 3.90 9.06
CA ASP A 245 1.78 5.30 9.36
C ASP A 245 0.49 5.76 8.69
N ARG A 246 0.22 5.30 7.46
CA ARG A 246 -0.98 5.64 6.70
C ARG A 246 -2.18 4.82 7.12
N VAL A 247 -2.02 3.54 7.45
CA VAL A 247 -3.10 2.73 8.04
C VAL A 247 -3.57 3.37 9.35
N ASP A 248 -2.64 3.75 10.22
CA ASP A 248 -2.97 4.34 11.52
C ASP A 248 -3.56 5.76 11.40
N SER A 249 -3.16 6.52 10.37
CA SER A 249 -3.68 7.87 10.14
C SER A 249 -5.00 7.90 9.38
N TYR A 250 -5.21 6.99 8.42
CA TYR A 250 -6.30 7.08 7.44
C TYR A 250 -7.34 5.97 7.54
N ILE A 251 -7.02 4.82 8.12
CA ILE A 251 -7.95 3.70 8.25
C ILE A 251 -8.41 3.54 9.69
N ARG A 252 -7.47 3.31 10.63
CA ARG A 252 -7.78 2.94 12.01
C ARG A 252 -8.73 3.90 12.75
N PRO A 253 -8.64 5.24 12.60
CA PRO A 253 -9.53 6.16 13.29
C PRO A 253 -10.99 6.09 12.81
N TYR A 254 -11.21 5.54 11.62
CA TYR A 254 -12.51 5.48 10.95
C TYR A 254 -13.06 4.06 10.84
N SER A 255 -12.27 3.04 11.21
CA SER A 255 -12.74 1.66 11.24
C SER A 255 -13.61 1.40 12.46
N ILE A 256 -14.82 0.90 12.24
CA ILE A 256 -15.72 0.44 13.30
C ILE A 256 -15.60 -1.08 13.47
N GLN A 257 -15.84 -1.58 14.68
CA GLN A 257 -15.85 -3.02 14.98
C GLN A 257 -17.28 -3.55 14.92
N GLU A 258 -17.92 -3.37 13.77
CA GLU A 258 -19.26 -3.88 13.53
C GLU A 258 -19.22 -4.94 12.42
N PRO A 259 -19.99 -6.03 12.56
CA PRO A 259 -20.15 -6.97 11.47
C PRO A 259 -20.81 -6.24 10.30
N GLU A 260 -20.20 -6.32 9.14
CA GLU A 260 -20.78 -5.77 7.92
C GLU A 260 -22.05 -6.56 7.57
N ASP A 261 -23.16 -5.85 7.38
CA ASP A 261 -24.45 -6.41 6.96
C ASP A 261 -24.89 -5.81 5.62
N ASN A 262 -24.13 -6.15 4.58
CA ASN A 262 -24.39 -5.70 3.20
C ASN A 262 -25.60 -6.40 2.55
N GLN A 263 -26.31 -7.25 3.29
CA GLN A 263 -27.54 -7.92 2.85
C GLN A 263 -28.79 -7.37 3.55
N ASN A 264 -28.64 -6.40 4.45
CA ASN A 264 -29.76 -5.76 5.12
C ASN A 264 -30.50 -4.80 4.20
N LYS A 265 -31.58 -5.29 3.61
CA LYS A 265 -32.47 -4.50 2.73
C LYS A 265 -33.39 -3.54 3.48
N ASN A 266 -33.36 -3.50 4.82
CA ASN A 266 -34.23 -2.62 5.60
C ASN A 266 -33.80 -1.15 5.58
N THR A 267 -32.59 -0.87 5.08
CA THR A 267 -32.02 0.48 4.97
C THR A 267 -31.72 0.89 3.52
N ASP A 268 -32.22 0.15 2.54
CA ASP A 268 -32.09 0.54 1.12
C ASP A 268 -32.93 1.81 0.87
N LEU A 269 -32.26 2.92 0.54
CA LEU A 269 -32.83 4.17 0.04
C LEU A 269 -33.24 4.04 -1.44
#